data_AF-A0A842KVW5-F1
#
_entry.id   AF-A0A842KVW5-F1
#
_cell.length_a   1.000
_cell.length_b   1.000
_cell.length_c   1.000
_cell.angle_alpha   90.00
_cell.angle_beta   90.00
_cell.angle_gamma   90.00
#
_symmetry.space_group_name_H-M   'P 1'
#
loop_
_entity.id
_entity.type
_entity.pdbx_description
1 polymer ?
#
loop_
_entity_poly.entity_id
_entity_poly.type
_entity_poly.pdbx_seq_one_letter_code
_entity_poly.pdbx_strand_id
1 'polypeptide(L)'
;ESKNLVDALVISGGEPLLQIDELEKVLEFAKSQNLKTKLDTNGYQPEYINRIKGLVDYVALDVKAPFEKYEKMFGFDGARVQEAMNILSKSNVFLECRTTYVPGLLKPEDIINIATQIQCDLYVIQQFRNRMVFDPKLKNVNPPSPPILRDIAKKAKEYCENVKIRTQEFGEEEI
;
A
#
# COMPACT_ATOMS: atom_id res chain seq x y z
N GLU A 1 4.65 -32.31 1.05
CA GLU A 1 4.88 -32.37 -0.42
C GLU A 1 4.56 -31.08 -1.18
N SER A 2 3.89 -30.08 -0.59
CA SER A 2 3.60 -28.78 -1.24
C SER A 2 4.72 -27.74 -1.24
N LYS A 3 5.85 -27.99 -0.56
CA LYS A 3 6.94 -26.99 -0.40
C LYS A 3 7.60 -26.57 -1.72
N ASN A 4 7.52 -27.39 -2.77
CA ASN A 4 8.10 -27.08 -4.07
C ASN A 4 7.12 -26.36 -5.03
N LEU A 5 5.93 -25.98 -4.56
CA LEU A 5 4.90 -25.30 -5.37
C LEU A 5 4.60 -23.87 -4.91
N VAL A 6 5.17 -23.43 -3.79
CA VAL A 6 4.88 -22.12 -3.18
C VAL A 6 6.21 -21.40 -2.96
N ASP A 7 6.37 -20.25 -3.62
CA ASP A 7 7.59 -19.44 -3.53
C ASP A 7 7.50 -18.32 -2.48
N ALA A 8 6.27 -17.93 -2.11
CA ALA A 8 6.02 -16.80 -1.23
C ALA A 8 4.75 -16.93 -0.41
N LEU A 9 4.77 -16.33 0.78
CA LEU A 9 3.61 -16.04 1.60
C LEU A 9 3.25 -14.55 1.47
N VAL A 10 2.00 -14.26 1.13
CA VAL A 10 1.45 -12.89 1.15
C VAL A 10 0.41 -12.80 2.24
N ILE A 11 0.63 -11.92 3.21
CA ILE A 11 -0.32 -11.63 4.28
C ILE A 11 -1.03 -10.32 3.93
N SER A 12 -2.34 -10.42 3.69
CA SER A 12 -3.20 -9.29 3.29
C SER A 12 -4.62 -9.49 3.83
N GLY A 13 -5.51 -8.52 3.59
CA GLY A 13 -6.92 -8.59 4.01
C GLY A 13 -7.25 -7.52 5.05
N GLY A 14 -7.76 -7.92 6.22
CA GLY A 14 -7.85 -7.01 7.38
C GLY A 14 -6.47 -6.47 7.77
N GLU A 15 -6.38 -5.59 8.76
CA GLU A 15 -5.09 -5.04 9.20
C GLU A 15 -4.27 -6.08 9.97
N PRO A 16 -3.19 -6.66 9.41
CA PRO A 16 -2.50 -7.79 10.03
C PRO A 16 -1.78 -7.40 11.33
N LEU A 17 -1.33 -6.14 11.45
CA LEU A 17 -0.64 -5.65 12.64
C LEU A 17 -1.55 -5.62 13.89
N LEU A 18 -2.87 -5.75 13.74
CA LEU A 18 -3.79 -5.91 14.89
C LEU A 18 -3.66 -7.29 15.56
N GLN A 19 -3.07 -8.28 14.89
CA GLN A 19 -2.83 -9.64 15.39
C GLN A 19 -1.33 -9.93 15.41
N ILE A 20 -0.57 -9.02 16.03
CA ILE A 20 0.89 -9.00 15.90
C ILE A 20 1.58 -10.28 16.39
N ASP A 21 1.07 -10.91 17.45
CA ASP A 21 1.69 -12.11 18.03
C ASP A 21 1.51 -13.34 17.12
N GLU A 22 0.36 -13.48 16.47
CA GLU A 22 0.10 -14.52 15.47
C GLU A 22 0.84 -14.23 14.16
N LEU A 23 0.86 -12.95 13.74
CA LEU A 23 1.57 -12.50 12.55
C LEU A 23 3.06 -12.85 12.62
N GLU A 24 3.71 -12.53 13.74
CA GLU A 24 5.13 -12.82 13.96
C GLU A 24 5.42 -14.32 13.83
N LYS A 25 4.64 -15.18 14.52
CA LYS A 25 4.78 -16.64 14.43
C LYS A 25 4.64 -17.17 13.01
N VAL A 26 3.69 -16.64 12.24
CA VAL A 26 3.46 -17.06 10.85
C VAL A 26 4.62 -16.64 9.94
N LEU A 27 5.14 -15.42 10.12
CA LEU A 27 6.29 -14.93 9.35
C LEU A 27 7.58 -15.68 9.67
N GLU A 28 7.84 -15.95 10.96
CA GLU A 28 8.96 -16.79 11.40
C GLU A 28 8.88 -18.18 10.79
N PHE A 29 7.68 -18.80 10.82
CA PHE A 29 7.46 -20.09 10.19
C PHE A 29 7.73 -20.01 8.68
N ALA A 30 7.20 -19.01 7.96
CA ALA A 30 7.44 -18.84 6.54
C ALA A 30 8.95 -18.73 6.20
N LYS A 31 9.71 -17.95 6.97
CA LYS A 31 11.16 -17.85 6.82
C LYS A 31 11.88 -19.17 7.09
N SER A 32 11.47 -19.93 8.11
CA SER A 32 12.01 -21.27 8.38
C SER A 32 11.79 -22.26 7.22
N GLN A 33 10.79 -21.99 6.36
CA GLN A 33 10.48 -22.77 5.17
C GLN A 33 11.13 -22.19 3.90
N ASN A 34 11.99 -21.18 4.02
CA ASN A 34 12.66 -20.49 2.92
C ASN A 34 11.69 -19.85 1.90
N LEU A 35 10.52 -19.41 2.37
CA LEU A 35 9.55 -18.66 1.57
C LEU A 35 9.88 -17.17 1.57
N LYS A 36 9.66 -16.50 0.43
CA LYS A 36 9.59 -15.02 0.42
C LYS A 36 8.34 -14.56 1.16
N THR A 37 8.38 -13.37 1.73
CA THR A 37 7.33 -12.85 2.60
C THR A 37 6.92 -11.45 2.18
N LYS A 38 5.61 -11.26 1.98
CA LYS A 38 5.00 -9.96 1.70
C LYS A 38 3.91 -9.66 2.73
N LEU A 39 3.89 -8.41 3.20
CA LEU A 39 2.87 -7.89 4.10
C LEU A 39 2.16 -6.68 3.48
N ASP A 40 0.84 -6.71 3.42
CA ASP A 40 0.00 -5.56 3.11
C ASP A 40 -0.53 -4.95 4.42
N THR A 41 -0.31 -3.66 4.64
CA THR A 41 -0.73 -2.94 5.86
C THR A 41 -1.20 -1.53 5.52
N ASN A 42 -2.14 -1.00 6.32
CA ASN A 42 -2.58 0.39 6.23
C ASN A 42 -1.72 1.36 7.06
N GLY A 43 -0.73 0.86 7.79
CA GLY A 43 0.21 1.68 8.57
C GLY A 43 -0.36 2.27 9.86
N TYR A 44 -1.56 1.85 10.31
CA TYR A 44 -2.18 2.38 11.51
C TYR A 44 -1.44 2.02 12.81
N GLN A 45 -0.65 0.93 12.81
CA GLN A 45 0.08 0.42 13.99
C GLN A 45 1.61 0.51 13.81
N PRO A 46 2.20 1.72 13.67
CA PRO A 46 3.65 1.87 13.48
C PRO A 46 4.50 1.22 14.58
N GLU A 47 3.99 1.16 15.81
CA GLU A 47 4.66 0.59 16.98
C GLU A 47 5.06 -0.89 16.78
N TYR A 48 4.31 -1.63 15.97
CA TYR A 48 4.54 -3.06 15.74
C TYR A 48 5.45 -3.36 14.55
N ILE A 49 5.75 -2.38 13.70
CA ILE A 49 6.58 -2.60 12.51
C ILE A 49 7.98 -3.06 12.89
N ASN A 50 8.55 -2.55 13.99
CA ASN A 50 9.86 -2.96 14.45
C ASN A 50 9.96 -4.46 14.79
N ARG A 51 8.84 -5.09 15.18
CA ARG A 51 8.80 -6.54 15.44
C ARG A 51 8.90 -7.36 14.17
N ILE A 52 8.24 -6.91 13.09
CA ILE A 52 8.10 -7.72 11.87
C ILE A 52 9.03 -7.32 10.73
N LYS A 53 9.67 -6.14 10.75
CA LYS A 53 10.45 -5.64 9.60
C LYS A 53 11.63 -6.53 9.23
N GLY A 54 12.18 -7.30 10.18
CA GLY A 54 13.23 -8.30 9.91
C GLY A 54 12.70 -9.62 9.35
N LEU A 55 11.38 -9.82 9.36
CA LEU A 55 10.68 -11.05 8.98
C LEU A 55 9.92 -10.92 7.66
N VAL A 56 9.86 -9.73 7.07
CA VAL A 56 9.23 -9.45 5.78
C VAL A 56 10.26 -9.05 4.74
N ASP A 57 10.08 -9.50 3.50
CA ASP A 57 10.95 -9.10 2.37
C ASP A 57 10.33 -7.93 1.58
N TYR A 58 9.00 -7.81 1.62
CA TYR A 58 8.22 -6.80 0.90
C TYR A 58 7.09 -6.27 1.77
N VAL A 59 6.90 -4.95 1.81
CA VAL A 59 5.72 -4.33 2.42
C VAL A 59 4.99 -3.47 1.40
N ALA A 60 3.69 -3.72 1.23
CA ALA A 60 2.79 -2.79 0.58
C ALA A 60 2.06 -1.96 1.65
N LEU A 61 2.46 -0.70 1.79
CA LEU A 61 1.90 0.26 2.71
C LEU A 61 0.82 1.09 2.01
N ASP A 62 -0.42 1.03 2.49
CA ASP A 62 -1.50 1.86 1.94
C ASP A 62 -1.37 3.32 2.43
N VAL A 63 -0.94 4.21 1.55
CA VAL A 63 -1.00 5.67 1.73
C VAL A 63 -2.25 6.19 1.03
N LYS A 64 -3.34 6.38 1.78
CA LYS A 64 -4.70 6.57 1.26
C LYS A 64 -5.05 8.02 0.94
N ALA A 65 -4.29 8.98 1.45
CA ALA A 65 -4.46 10.42 1.26
C ALA A 65 -3.14 11.14 1.59
N PRO A 66 -2.99 12.44 1.30
CA PRO A 66 -1.96 13.26 1.94
C PRO A 66 -2.06 13.17 3.47
N PHE A 67 -0.94 13.11 4.18
CA PHE A 67 -0.93 12.81 5.62
C PHE A 67 -1.80 13.77 6.44
N GLU A 68 -1.82 15.06 6.07
CA GLU A 68 -2.64 16.10 6.71
C GLU A 68 -4.16 15.95 6.52
N LYS A 69 -4.60 15.09 5.58
CA LYS A 69 -6.03 14.83 5.33
C LYS A 69 -6.57 13.61 6.06
N TYR A 70 -5.70 12.80 6.69
CA TYR A 70 -6.10 11.55 7.32
C TYR A 70 -7.11 11.74 8.45
N GLU A 71 -6.90 12.71 9.33
CA GLU A 71 -7.79 12.93 10.48
C GLU A 71 -9.22 13.22 10.01
N LYS A 72 -9.37 14.07 9.00
CA LYS A 72 -10.66 14.41 8.41
C LYS A 72 -11.31 13.23 7.68
N MET A 73 -10.53 12.39 7.00
CA MET A 73 -11.05 11.32 6.13
C MET A 73 -11.29 10.01 6.87
N PHE A 74 -10.45 9.68 7.85
CA PHE A 74 -10.40 8.37 8.50
C PHE A 74 -10.51 8.45 10.03
N GLY A 75 -10.52 9.65 10.61
CA GLY A 75 -10.72 9.85 12.05
C GLY A 75 -9.48 9.58 12.91
N PHE A 76 -8.29 9.54 12.31
CA PHE A 76 -7.03 9.40 13.03
C PHE A 76 -5.90 10.17 12.34
N ASP A 77 -4.86 10.51 13.11
CA ASP A 77 -3.72 11.29 12.64
C ASP A 77 -2.87 10.51 11.61
N GLY A 78 -2.65 11.12 10.44
CA GLY A 78 -1.81 10.57 9.37
C GLY A 78 -0.34 10.43 9.76
N ALA A 79 0.11 11.10 10.83
CA ALA A 79 1.44 10.94 11.40
C ALA A 79 1.77 9.47 11.74
N ARG A 80 0.77 8.65 12.09
CA ARG A 80 0.97 7.20 12.33
C ARG A 80 1.42 6.46 11.07
N VAL A 81 0.80 6.76 9.92
CA VAL A 81 1.18 6.14 8.63
C VAL A 81 2.52 6.68 8.15
N GLN A 82 2.78 7.97 8.37
CA GLN A 82 4.07 8.56 8.06
C GLN A 82 5.20 7.94 8.90
N GLU A 83 4.97 7.70 10.19
CA GLU A 83 5.92 7.00 11.07
C GLU A 83 6.17 5.57 10.59
N ALA A 84 5.12 4.84 10.23
CA ALA A 84 5.23 3.50 9.66
C ALA A 84 6.12 3.47 8.41
N MET A 85 5.86 4.38 7.47
CA MET A 85 6.66 4.56 6.26
C MET A 85 8.12 4.90 6.59
N ASN A 86 8.36 5.79 7.55
CA ASN A 86 9.70 6.20 7.96
C ASN A 86 10.51 5.06 8.59
N ILE A 87 9.86 4.15 9.32
CA ILE A 87 10.52 2.96 9.88
C ILE A 87 10.86 1.97 8.75
N LEU A 88 9.94 1.74 7.83
CA LEU A 88 10.09 0.79 6.72
C LEU A 88 11.14 1.25 5.70
N SER A 89 11.10 2.52 5.28
CA SER A 89 12.05 3.10 4.31
C SER A 89 13.50 3.14 4.80
N LYS A 90 13.72 3.02 6.11
CA LYS A 90 15.06 2.92 6.74
C LYS A 90 15.47 1.48 7.04
N SER A 91 14.71 0.50 6.58
CA SER A 91 14.96 -0.93 6.78
C SER A 91 15.33 -1.60 5.44
N ASN A 92 15.72 -2.87 5.49
CA ASN A 92 16.09 -3.64 4.29
C ASN A 92 14.87 -4.26 3.57
N VAL A 93 13.67 -3.74 3.83
CA VAL A 93 12.42 -4.23 3.24
C VAL A 93 12.16 -3.47 1.96
N PHE A 94 11.73 -4.17 0.90
CA PHE A 94 11.23 -3.47 -0.29
C PHE A 94 9.87 -2.84 0.01
N LEU A 95 9.78 -1.52 -0.08
CA LEU A 95 8.61 -0.73 0.28
C LEU A 95 7.83 -0.27 -0.96
N GLU A 96 6.64 -0.82 -1.16
CA GLU A 96 5.60 -0.31 -2.06
C GLU A 96 4.68 0.63 -1.27
N CYS A 97 4.71 1.93 -1.55
CA CYS A 97 3.61 2.80 -1.15
C CYS A 97 2.49 2.68 -2.16
N ARG A 98 1.25 2.56 -1.69
CA ARG A 98 0.09 2.31 -2.56
C ARG A 98 -1.07 3.23 -2.24
N THR A 99 -1.62 3.86 -3.27
CA THR A 99 -2.81 4.70 -3.16
C THR A 99 -3.90 4.19 -4.10
N THR A 100 -5.08 3.86 -3.57
CA THR A 100 -6.26 3.63 -4.42
C THR A 100 -6.89 4.96 -4.78
N TYR A 101 -6.82 5.36 -6.05
CA TYR A 101 -7.42 6.62 -6.51
C TYR A 101 -8.94 6.46 -6.68
N VAL A 102 -9.70 7.01 -5.73
CA VAL A 102 -11.17 7.02 -5.75
C VAL A 102 -11.67 8.40 -6.20
N PRO A 103 -12.26 8.51 -7.40
CA PRO A 103 -12.82 9.78 -7.89
C PRO A 103 -13.84 10.36 -6.90
N GLY A 104 -13.68 11.65 -6.57
CA GLY A 104 -14.55 12.36 -5.63
C GLY A 104 -14.11 12.29 -4.16
N LEU A 105 -13.30 11.31 -3.78
CA LEU A 105 -12.61 11.30 -2.47
C LEU A 105 -11.21 11.91 -2.56
N LEU A 106 -10.50 11.61 -3.65
CA LEU A 106 -9.20 12.17 -3.98
C LEU A 106 -9.30 12.97 -5.28
N LYS A 107 -8.51 14.03 -5.35
CA LYS A 107 -8.26 14.78 -6.57
C LYS A 107 -6.88 14.39 -7.15
N PRO A 108 -6.60 14.63 -8.44
CA PRO A 108 -5.27 14.41 -9.01
C PRO A 108 -4.14 15.09 -8.21
N GLU A 109 -4.40 16.28 -7.68
CA GLU A 109 -3.44 17.04 -6.88
C GLU A 109 -3.11 16.35 -5.55
N ASP A 110 -4.05 15.56 -5.02
CA ASP A 110 -3.82 14.78 -3.80
C ASP A 110 -2.80 13.66 -4.05
N ILE A 111 -2.82 13.04 -5.24
CA ILE A 111 -1.83 12.02 -5.61
C ILE A 111 -0.45 12.65 -5.77
N ILE A 112 -0.37 13.84 -6.36
CA ILE A 112 0.89 14.58 -6.49
C ILE A 112 1.42 14.96 -5.10
N ASN A 113 0.57 15.44 -4.21
CA ASN A 113 0.96 15.76 -2.83
C ASN A 113 1.40 14.52 -2.04
N ILE A 114 0.75 13.37 -2.22
CA ILE A 114 1.25 12.11 -1.66
C ILE A 114 2.66 11.81 -2.20
N ALA A 115 2.86 11.93 -3.51
CA ALA A 115 4.15 11.65 -4.15
C ALA A 115 5.29 12.54 -3.60
N THR A 116 5.02 13.78 -3.19
CA THR A 116 6.03 14.65 -2.56
C THR A 116 6.32 14.30 -1.10
N GLN A 117 5.41 13.57 -0.43
CA GLN A 117 5.50 13.25 1.00
C GLN A 117 6.06 11.84 1.27
N ILE A 118 5.95 10.92 0.30
CA ILE A 118 6.34 9.53 0.49
C ILE A 118 7.81 9.28 0.20
N GLN A 119 8.39 8.33 0.94
CA GLN A 119 9.71 7.78 0.69
C GLN A 119 9.60 6.26 0.62
N CYS A 120 9.71 5.71 -0.59
CA CYS A 120 9.52 4.29 -0.89
C CYS A 120 10.27 3.86 -2.14
N ASP A 121 10.46 2.55 -2.32
CA ASP A 121 11.11 1.99 -3.51
C ASP A 121 10.20 2.03 -4.75
N LEU A 122 8.88 1.95 -4.53
CA LEU A 122 7.87 1.92 -5.58
C LEU A 122 6.59 2.62 -5.12
N TYR A 123 6.09 3.56 -5.94
CA TYR A 123 4.75 4.13 -5.75
C TYR A 123 3.74 3.53 -6.72
N VAL A 124 2.67 2.91 -6.20
CA VAL A 124 1.59 2.30 -7.00
C VAL A 124 0.30 3.09 -6.86
N ILE A 125 -0.19 3.62 -7.99
CA ILE A 125 -1.51 4.24 -8.09
C ILE A 125 -2.50 3.18 -8.57
N GLN A 126 -3.34 2.71 -7.65
CA GLN A 126 -4.30 1.64 -7.89
C GLN A 126 -5.66 2.19 -8.32
N GLN A 127 -6.22 1.60 -9.37
CA GLN A 127 -7.55 1.92 -9.87
C GLN A 127 -8.62 1.50 -8.85
N PHE A 128 -9.49 2.44 -8.48
CA PHE A 128 -10.69 2.13 -7.71
C PHE A 128 -11.65 1.23 -8.49
N ARG A 129 -12.28 0.28 -7.78
CA ARG A 129 -13.30 -0.61 -8.35
C ARG A 129 -14.57 -0.52 -7.50
N ASN A 130 -15.71 -0.26 -8.14
CA ASN A 130 -17.01 -0.05 -7.48
C ASN A 130 -17.81 -1.35 -7.25
N ARG A 131 -17.22 -2.53 -7.41
CA ARG A 131 -17.91 -3.83 -7.28
C ARG A 131 -18.27 -4.17 -5.82
N MET A 132 -17.27 -4.12 -4.94
CA MET A 132 -17.43 -4.33 -3.50
C MET A 132 -16.85 -3.11 -2.80
N VAL A 133 -17.73 -2.34 -2.15
CA VAL A 133 -17.37 -1.08 -1.50
C VAL A 133 -17.94 -1.06 -0.09
N PHE A 134 -17.20 -0.44 0.82
CA PHE A 134 -17.64 -0.27 2.21
C PHE A 134 -18.77 0.77 2.31
N ASP A 135 -18.56 1.98 1.74
CA ASP A 135 -19.61 2.99 1.64
C ASP A 135 -20.48 2.71 0.39
N PRO A 136 -21.80 2.45 0.55
CA PRO A 136 -22.71 2.22 -0.56
C PRO A 136 -22.73 3.32 -1.62
N LYS A 137 -22.42 4.58 -1.24
CA LYS A 137 -22.36 5.72 -2.17
C LYS A 137 -21.30 5.51 -3.26
N LEU A 138 -20.23 4.78 -2.95
CA LEU A 138 -19.14 4.52 -3.88
C LEU A 138 -19.50 3.51 -4.97
N LYS A 139 -20.63 2.77 -4.85
CA LYS A 139 -21.11 1.87 -5.92
C LYS A 139 -21.41 2.63 -7.22
N ASN A 140 -21.87 3.87 -7.09
CA ASN A 140 -22.24 4.72 -8.22
C ASN A 140 -21.06 5.57 -8.74
N VAL A 141 -19.89 5.49 -8.12
CA VAL A 141 -18.69 6.17 -8.59
C VAL A 141 -18.07 5.32 -9.69
N ASN A 142 -17.94 5.89 -10.88
CA ASN A 142 -17.28 5.21 -12.00
C ASN A 142 -15.78 5.03 -11.71
N PRO A 143 -15.22 3.82 -11.90
CA PRO A 143 -13.79 3.61 -11.89
C PRO A 143 -13.05 4.60 -12.81
N PRO A 144 -11.93 5.19 -12.38
CA PRO A 144 -11.14 6.05 -13.24
C PRO A 144 -10.57 5.24 -14.41
N SER A 145 -10.59 5.79 -15.61
CA SER A 145 -10.05 5.08 -16.78
C SER A 145 -8.52 4.98 -16.70
N PRO A 146 -7.90 3.94 -17.29
CA PRO A 146 -6.44 3.82 -17.32
C PRO A 146 -5.71 5.05 -17.87
N PRO A 147 -6.17 5.72 -18.95
CA PRO A 147 -5.55 6.97 -19.42
C PRO A 147 -5.49 8.07 -18.35
N ILE A 148 -6.56 8.27 -17.57
CA ILE A 148 -6.58 9.25 -16.48
C ILE A 148 -5.52 8.90 -15.43
N LEU A 149 -5.41 7.62 -15.05
CA LEU A 149 -4.40 7.19 -14.08
C LEU A 149 -2.98 7.36 -14.63
N ARG A 150 -2.74 7.06 -15.91
CA ARG A 150 -1.43 7.30 -16.55
C ARG A 150 -1.05 8.78 -16.48
N ASP A 151 -1.98 9.68 -16.76
CA ASP A 151 -1.70 11.12 -16.73
C ASP A 151 -1.42 11.64 -15.32
N ILE A 152 -2.12 11.11 -14.31
CA ILE A 152 -1.83 11.41 -12.89
C ILE A 152 -0.45 10.87 -12.52
N ALA A 153 -0.16 9.62 -12.88
CA ALA A 153 1.07 8.93 -12.51
C ALA A 153 2.31 9.56 -13.16
N LYS A 154 2.20 10.07 -14.39
CA LYS A 154 3.30 10.83 -15.04
C LYS A 154 3.72 12.04 -14.23
N LYS A 155 2.77 12.75 -13.61
CA LYS A 155 3.05 13.88 -12.73
C LYS A 155 3.67 13.42 -11.40
N ALA A 156 3.17 12.32 -10.83
CA ALA A 156 3.76 11.74 -9.61
C ALA A 156 5.21 11.27 -9.83
N LYS A 157 5.55 10.80 -11.03
CA LYS A 157 6.90 10.38 -11.42
C LYS A 157 7.95 11.50 -11.38
N GLU A 158 7.52 12.77 -11.35
CA GLU A 158 8.44 13.89 -11.12
C GLU A 158 9.03 13.89 -9.69
N TYR A 159 8.40 13.16 -8.75
CA TYR A 159 8.77 13.12 -7.33
C TYR A 159 9.17 11.72 -6.82
N CYS A 160 8.76 10.66 -7.51
CA CYS A 160 9.10 9.28 -7.18
C CYS A 160 9.85 8.62 -8.33
N GLU A 161 10.96 7.93 -8.04
CA GLU A 161 11.81 7.28 -9.05
C GLU A 161 11.04 6.19 -9.82
N ASN A 162 10.33 5.33 -9.10
CA ASN A 162 9.55 4.24 -9.67
C ASN A 162 8.06 4.47 -9.40
N VAL A 163 7.27 4.59 -10.48
CA VAL A 163 5.81 4.73 -10.41
C VAL A 163 5.15 3.70 -11.30
N LYS A 164 4.14 3.01 -10.75
CA LYS A 164 3.27 2.10 -11.50
C LYS A 164 1.82 2.50 -11.35
N ILE A 165 1.02 2.16 -12.36
CA ILE A 165 -0.43 2.07 -12.19
C ILE A 165 -0.86 0.61 -12.14
N ARG A 166 -1.87 0.31 -11.32
CA ARG A 166 -2.49 -1.02 -11.26
C ARG A 166 -3.96 -0.91 -11.66
N THR A 167 -4.29 -1.38 -12.86
CA THR A 167 -5.63 -1.28 -13.46
C THR A 167 -6.27 -2.65 -13.64
N GLN A 168 -7.59 -2.70 -13.79
CA GLN A 168 -8.30 -3.95 -14.09
C GLN A 168 -8.07 -4.39 -15.54
N GLU A 169 -7.95 -3.44 -16.44
CA GLU A 169 -7.90 -3.64 -17.88
C GLU A 169 -6.54 -4.16 -18.33
N PHE A 170 -5.45 -3.67 -17.72
CA PHE A 170 -4.08 -3.93 -18.19
C PHE A 170 -3.14 -4.48 -17.11
N GLY A 171 -3.62 -4.67 -15.89
CA GLY A 171 -2.78 -5.15 -14.79
C GLY A 171 -1.83 -4.06 -14.29
N GLU A 172 -0.55 -4.40 -14.14
CA GLU A 172 0.49 -3.44 -13.73
C GLU A 172 1.20 -2.84 -14.93
N GLU A 173 1.32 -1.52 -14.95
CA GLU A 173 2.04 -0.78 -15.98
C GLU A 173 3.04 0.17 -15.31
N GLU A 174 4.28 0.15 -15.80
CA GLU A 174 5.31 1.12 -15.45
C GLU A 174 5.06 2.43 -16.22
N ILE A 175 5.20 3.54 -15.51
CA ILE A 175 5.08 4.90 -16.03
C ILE A 175 6.48 5.48 -16.15
#